data_AF-D2A674-F1
#
_entry.id   AF-D2A674-F1
#
_cell.length_a   1.000
_cell.length_b   1.000
_cell.length_c   1.000
_cell.angle_alpha   90.00
_cell.angle_beta   90.00
_cell.angle_gamma   90.00
#
_symmetry.space_group_name_H-M   'P 1'
#
loop_
_entity.id
_entity.type
_entity.pdbx_description
1 polymer ?
#
loop_
_entity_poly.entity_id
_entity_poly.type
_entity_poly.pdbx_seq_one_letter_code
_entity_poly.pdbx_strand_id
1 'polypeptide(L)'
;MWSFVTLLFSFLVLASAQKKGKYWTTISECLTEHSMGVEDMKKFDLPAEKMSEEMLCFNKCFYDKLLITDENGEINTDNLMSIPLVNAIDASKHDDLVTCLKKVGKIEECDGVKKIEQCFVEFI
;
A
#
# COMPACT_ATOMS: atom_id res chain seq x y z
N MET A 1 18.85 22.25 -34.11
CA MET A 1 19.22 21.08 -33.28
C MET A 1 18.99 21.31 -31.77
N TRP A 2 18.03 22.17 -31.37
CA TRP A 2 17.76 22.53 -29.96
C TRP A 2 16.31 22.24 -29.50
N SER A 3 15.42 21.78 -30.41
CA SER A 3 13.98 21.59 -30.10
C SER A 3 13.62 20.22 -29.50
N PHE A 4 14.53 19.24 -29.49
CA PHE A 4 14.25 17.91 -28.94
C PHE A 4 14.56 17.79 -27.43
N VAL A 5 15.40 18.67 -26.88
CA VAL A 5 15.86 18.59 -25.48
C VAL A 5 14.80 19.10 -24.50
N THR A 6 13.99 20.09 -24.91
CA THR A 6 12.92 20.66 -24.08
C THR A 6 11.72 19.71 -23.90
N LEU A 7 11.37 18.90 -24.91
CA LEU A 7 10.26 17.95 -24.84
C LEU A 7 10.52 16.81 -23.84
N LEU A 8 11.75 16.32 -23.74
CA LEU A 8 12.12 15.27 -22.78
C LEU A 8 12.07 15.76 -21.32
N PHE A 9 12.44 17.01 -21.07
CA PHE A 9 12.38 17.60 -19.72
C PHE A 9 10.94 17.80 -19.22
N SER A 10 10.01 18.14 -20.12
CA SER A 10 8.58 18.27 -19.75
C SER A 10 7.94 16.92 -19.38
N PHE A 11 8.32 15.82 -20.04
CA PHE A 11 7.77 14.49 -19.73
C PHE A 11 8.20 13.94 -18.36
N LEU A 12 9.42 14.24 -17.91
CA LEU A 12 9.95 13.79 -16.62
C LEU A 12 9.24 14.44 -15.41
N VAL A 13 8.74 15.66 -15.55
CA VAL A 13 8.05 16.38 -14.44
C VAL A 13 6.61 15.87 -14.24
N LEU A 14 5.93 15.37 -15.28
CA LEU A 14 4.56 14.86 -15.15
C LEU A 14 4.49 13.49 -14.43
N ALA A 15 5.48 12.61 -14.62
CA ALA A 15 5.45 11.26 -14.06
C ALA A 15 5.51 11.22 -12.51
N SER A 16 6.18 12.19 -11.89
CA SER A 16 6.35 12.25 -10.43
C SER A 16 5.12 12.83 -9.70
N ALA A 17 4.31 13.67 -10.36
CA ALA A 17 3.06 14.18 -9.81
C ALA A 17 1.95 13.11 -9.72
N GLN A 18 1.93 12.16 -10.66
CA GLN A 18 0.88 11.13 -10.72
C GLN A 18 0.90 10.16 -9.53
N LYS A 19 2.08 9.82 -8.98
CA LYS A 19 2.21 8.84 -7.90
C LYS A 19 1.63 9.30 -6.56
N LYS A 20 1.85 10.57 -6.18
CA LYS A 20 1.28 11.12 -4.93
C LYS A 20 -0.24 11.27 -4.99
N GLY A 21 -0.79 11.57 -6.17
CA GLY A 21 -2.25 11.64 -6.36
C GLY A 21 -2.93 10.30 -6.10
N LYS A 22 -2.42 9.22 -6.71
CA LYS A 22 -3.04 7.89 -6.62
C LYS A 22 -3.16 7.38 -5.17
N TYR A 23 -2.11 7.51 -4.37
CA TYR A 23 -2.11 7.04 -2.98
C TYR A 23 -3.20 7.69 -2.11
N TRP A 24 -3.32 9.03 -2.18
CA TRP A 24 -4.34 9.77 -1.41
C TRP A 24 -5.75 9.51 -1.93
N THR A 25 -5.92 9.35 -3.24
CA THR A 25 -7.21 8.94 -3.82
C THR A 25 -7.62 7.57 -3.28
N THR A 26 -6.71 6.60 -3.26
CA THR A 26 -6.98 5.26 -2.71
C THR A 26 -7.39 5.30 -1.24
N ILE A 27 -6.68 6.09 -0.41
CA ILE A 27 -7.06 6.30 1.00
C ILE A 27 -8.48 6.87 1.11
N SER A 28 -8.77 7.93 0.36
CA SER A 28 -10.08 8.60 0.41
C SER A 28 -11.22 7.67 0.00
N GLU A 29 -10.99 6.81 -1.00
CA GLU A 29 -11.98 5.82 -1.44
C GLU A 29 -12.24 4.77 -0.36
N CYS A 30 -11.20 4.19 0.22
CA CYS A 30 -11.35 3.15 1.25
C CYS A 30 -11.94 3.68 2.56
N LEU A 31 -11.62 4.92 2.95
CA LEU A 31 -12.29 5.57 4.08
C LEU A 31 -13.79 5.69 3.82
N THR A 32 -14.17 6.12 2.61
CA THR A 32 -15.58 6.27 2.22
C THR A 32 -16.31 4.93 2.22
N GLU A 33 -15.69 3.89 1.66
CA GLU A 33 -16.28 2.55 1.54
C GLU A 33 -16.61 1.93 2.90
N HIS A 34 -15.78 2.19 3.90
CA HIS A 34 -15.96 1.67 5.26
C HIS A 34 -16.51 2.70 6.26
N SER A 35 -17.06 3.83 5.77
CA SER A 35 -17.65 4.88 6.60
C SER A 35 -16.71 5.42 7.69
N MET A 36 -15.42 5.49 7.39
CA MET A 36 -14.37 5.96 8.29
C MET A 36 -13.99 7.42 8.00
N GLY A 37 -13.60 8.15 9.04
CA GLY A 37 -13.07 9.50 8.91
C GLY A 37 -11.55 9.54 8.82
N VAL A 38 -10.99 10.66 8.35
CA VAL A 38 -9.52 10.87 8.33
C VAL A 38 -8.96 10.86 9.76
N GLU A 39 -9.77 11.25 10.74
CA GLU A 39 -9.44 11.17 12.16
C GLU A 39 -9.24 9.74 12.67
N ASP A 40 -9.86 8.74 12.06
CA ASP A 40 -9.67 7.33 12.41
C ASP A 40 -8.30 6.83 11.99
N MET A 41 -7.67 7.47 11.00
CA MET A 41 -6.31 7.14 10.57
C MET A 41 -5.27 7.26 11.70
N LYS A 42 -5.53 8.07 12.74
CA LYS A 42 -4.65 8.18 13.92
C LYS A 42 -4.57 6.89 14.74
N LYS A 43 -5.50 5.96 14.54
CA LYS A 43 -5.56 4.67 15.24
C LYS A 43 -4.83 3.57 14.46
N PHE A 44 -4.25 3.87 13.30
CA PHE A 44 -3.56 2.88 12.46
C PHE A 44 -2.16 2.54 12.95
N ASP A 45 -1.62 3.30 13.92
CA ASP A 45 -0.40 2.94 14.65
C ASP A 45 -0.63 1.83 15.70
N LEU A 46 -1.85 1.29 15.80
CA LEU A 46 -2.15 0.16 16.67
C LEU A 46 -1.58 -1.14 16.08
N PRO A 47 -1.09 -2.07 16.93
CA PRO A 47 -0.82 -3.43 16.50
C PRO A 47 -2.04 -4.04 15.81
N ALA A 48 -1.82 -4.85 14.78
CA ALA A 48 -2.89 -5.44 13.96
C ALA A 48 -3.95 -6.20 14.80
N GLU A 49 -3.54 -6.79 15.93
CA GLU A 49 -4.42 -7.50 16.86
C GLU A 49 -5.41 -6.58 17.59
N LYS A 50 -5.13 -5.27 17.63
CA LYS A 50 -5.95 -4.25 18.29
C LYS A 50 -6.73 -3.38 17.30
N MET A 51 -6.55 -3.58 16.00
CA MET A 51 -7.32 -2.90 14.97
C MET A 51 -8.78 -3.38 14.99
N SER A 52 -9.73 -2.46 14.77
CA SER A 52 -11.14 -2.82 14.60
C SER A 52 -11.36 -3.51 13.25
N GLU A 53 -12.51 -4.17 13.09
CA GLU A 53 -12.88 -4.79 11.81
C GLU A 53 -12.91 -3.75 10.68
N GLU A 54 -13.41 -2.54 10.92
CA GLU A 54 -13.42 -1.49 9.90
C GLU A 54 -12.01 -1.08 9.46
N MET A 55 -11.04 -1.02 10.39
CA MET A 55 -9.64 -0.72 10.06
C MET A 55 -9.00 -1.81 9.23
N LEU A 56 -9.28 -3.08 9.57
CA LEU A 56 -8.78 -4.23 8.82
C LEU A 56 -9.38 -4.25 7.41
N CYS A 57 -10.66 -3.94 7.28
CA CYS A 57 -11.31 -3.84 5.97
C CYS A 57 -10.80 -2.66 5.15
N PHE A 58 -10.55 -1.52 5.80
CA PHE A 58 -9.86 -0.40 5.15
C PHE A 58 -8.50 -0.83 4.60
N ASN A 59 -7.67 -1.53 5.38
CA ASN A 59 -6.36 -1.99 4.91
C ASN A 59 -6.51 -3.00 3.77
N LYS A 60 -7.51 -3.89 3.82
CA LYS A 60 -7.82 -4.80 2.70
C LYS A 60 -8.14 -4.02 1.43
N CYS A 61 -9.09 -3.09 1.49
CA CYS A 61 -9.45 -2.21 0.38
C CYS A 61 -8.23 -1.47 -0.17
N PHE A 62 -7.38 -0.97 0.73
CA PHE A 62 -6.19 -0.22 0.39
C PHE A 62 -5.18 -1.10 -0.38
N TYR A 63 -4.94 -2.32 0.09
CA TYR A 63 -4.06 -3.30 -0.58
C TYR A 63 -4.62 -3.77 -1.92
N ASP A 64 -5.93 -4.02 -2.02
CA ASP A 64 -6.59 -4.42 -3.27
C ASP A 64 -6.44 -3.31 -4.33
N LYS A 65 -6.72 -2.05 -3.97
CA LYS A 65 -6.63 -0.91 -4.91
C LYS A 65 -5.20 -0.54 -5.30
N LEU A 66 -4.22 -0.85 -4.44
CA LEU A 66 -2.80 -0.73 -4.77
C LEU A 66 -2.28 -1.94 -5.57
N LEU A 67 -3.11 -2.94 -5.82
CA LEU A 67 -2.74 -4.18 -6.52
C LEU A 67 -1.62 -4.93 -5.80
N ILE A 68 -1.67 -4.90 -4.46
CA ILE A 68 -0.84 -5.71 -3.55
C ILE A 68 -1.50 -7.06 -3.32
N THR A 69 -2.82 -7.08 -3.39
CA THR A 69 -3.66 -8.27 -3.51
C THR A 69 -4.36 -8.21 -4.85
N ASP A 70 -4.46 -9.35 -5.55
CA ASP A 70 -5.19 -9.45 -6.81
C ASP A 70 -6.69 -9.70 -6.60
N GLU A 71 -7.46 -9.87 -7.69
CA GLU A 71 -8.90 -10.14 -7.63
C GLU A 71 -9.24 -11.48 -6.95
N ASN A 72 -8.28 -12.39 -6.88
CA ASN A 72 -8.36 -13.64 -6.15
C ASN A 72 -7.77 -13.50 -4.75
N GLY A 73 -7.46 -12.29 -4.25
CA GLY A 73 -6.85 -12.07 -2.95
C GLY A 73 -5.42 -12.59 -2.81
N GLU A 74 -4.76 -13.02 -3.89
CA GLU A 74 -3.37 -13.47 -3.83
C GLU A 74 -2.42 -12.28 -3.74
N ILE A 75 -1.35 -12.44 -2.97
CA ILE A 75 -0.36 -11.39 -2.77
C ILE A 75 0.47 -11.18 -4.05
N ASN A 76 0.37 -9.98 -4.60
CA ASN A 76 1.18 -9.46 -5.69
C ASN A 76 2.24 -8.48 -5.16
N THR A 77 3.50 -8.89 -5.18
CA THR A 77 4.61 -8.08 -4.69
C THR A 77 5.14 -7.05 -5.70
N ASP A 78 4.66 -7.05 -6.95
CA ASP A 78 5.19 -6.18 -8.01
C ASP A 78 4.94 -4.70 -7.73
N ASN A 79 3.86 -4.39 -7.01
CA ASN A 79 3.47 -3.02 -6.67
C ASN A 79 3.88 -2.59 -5.27
N LEU A 80 4.66 -3.41 -4.56
CA LEU A 80 4.99 -3.16 -3.15
C LEU A 80 5.69 -1.80 -2.96
N MET A 81 6.61 -1.42 -3.85
CA MET A 81 7.32 -0.14 -3.82
C MET A 81 6.43 1.10 -4.04
N SER A 82 5.17 0.90 -4.45
CA SER A 82 4.19 1.99 -4.53
C SER A 82 3.70 2.46 -3.17
N ILE A 83 3.86 1.64 -2.13
CA ILE A 83 3.53 2.00 -0.74
C ILE A 83 4.68 2.84 -0.17
N PRO A 84 4.41 4.09 0.28
CA PRO A 84 5.44 4.94 0.88
C PRO A 84 6.16 4.30 2.07
N LEU A 85 5.45 3.50 2.87
CA LEU A 85 6.01 2.79 4.03
C LEU A 85 7.10 1.79 3.63
N VAL A 86 6.95 1.10 2.49
CA VAL A 86 7.97 0.17 1.97
C VAL A 86 9.26 0.92 1.64
N ASN A 87 9.14 2.15 1.13
CA ASN A 87 10.30 3.00 0.83
C ASN A 87 11.02 3.50 2.11
N ALA A 88 10.39 3.37 3.29
CA ALA A 88 11.02 3.67 4.58
C ALA A 88 11.77 2.47 5.17
N ILE A 89 11.51 1.26 4.68
CA ILE A 89 12.22 0.04 5.08
C ILE A 89 13.60 0.04 4.40
N ASP A 90 14.64 -0.37 5.15
CA ASP A 90 15.99 -0.52 4.62
C ASP A 90 15.99 -1.45 3.40
N ALA A 91 16.66 -1.05 2.32
CA ALA A 91 16.70 -1.81 1.06
C ALA A 91 17.22 -3.25 1.24
N SER A 92 18.10 -3.49 2.22
CA SER A 92 18.59 -4.84 2.53
C SER A 92 17.52 -5.78 3.08
N LYS A 93 16.41 -5.25 3.61
CA LYS A 93 15.28 -6.01 4.17
C LYS A 93 14.14 -6.20 3.17
N HIS A 94 14.22 -5.63 1.97
CA HIS A 94 13.13 -5.70 0.99
C HIS A 94 12.84 -7.14 0.55
N ASP A 95 13.88 -7.94 0.32
CA ASP A 95 13.74 -9.35 -0.05
C ASP A 95 13.13 -10.20 1.07
N ASP A 96 13.44 -9.87 2.33
CA ASP A 96 12.87 -10.53 3.50
C ASP A 96 11.37 -10.19 3.65
N LEU A 97 11.00 -8.93 3.47
CA LEU A 97 9.60 -8.49 3.44
C LEU A 97 8.82 -9.19 2.32
N VAL A 98 9.36 -9.21 1.11
CA VAL A 98 8.75 -9.91 -0.05
C VAL A 98 8.58 -11.39 0.27
N THR A 99 9.57 -12.01 0.89
CA THR A 99 9.52 -13.42 1.32
C THR A 99 8.44 -13.66 2.37
N CYS A 100 8.29 -12.75 3.34
CA CYS A 100 7.22 -12.82 4.34
C CYS A 100 5.84 -12.72 3.68
N LEU A 101 5.63 -11.70 2.84
CA LEU A 101 4.37 -11.45 2.15
C LEU A 101 3.95 -12.64 1.27
N LYS A 102 4.87 -13.27 0.56
CA LYS A 102 4.58 -14.48 -0.25
C LYS A 102 4.14 -15.68 0.60
N LYS A 103 4.50 -15.76 1.88
CA LYS A 103 4.07 -16.85 2.78
C LYS A 103 2.68 -16.63 3.36
N VAL A 104 2.16 -15.41 3.33
CA VAL A 104 0.81 -15.08 3.83
C VAL A 104 -0.27 -15.85 3.06
N GLY A 105 -0.05 -16.07 1.77
CA GLY A 105 -1.01 -16.73 0.88
C GLY A 105 -2.15 -15.79 0.50
N LYS A 106 -3.35 -16.34 0.37
CA LYS A 106 -4.53 -15.61 -0.10
C LYS A 106 -5.26 -14.88 1.05
N ILE A 107 -5.69 -13.64 0.79
CA ILE A 107 -6.47 -12.78 1.70
C ILE A 107 -7.89 -12.61 1.15
N GLU A 108 -8.82 -13.42 1.65
CA GLU A 108 -10.24 -13.34 1.27
C GLU A 108 -11.01 -12.37 2.16
N GLU A 109 -10.67 -12.34 3.45
CA GLU A 109 -11.40 -11.60 4.48
C GLU A 109 -10.53 -10.49 5.08
N CYS A 110 -11.17 -9.47 5.64
CA CYS A 110 -10.49 -8.34 6.26
C CYS A 110 -9.50 -8.79 7.36
N ASP A 111 -9.86 -9.79 8.16
CA ASP A 111 -9.00 -10.31 9.23
C ASP A 111 -7.69 -10.93 8.71
N GLY A 112 -7.69 -11.43 7.46
CA GLY A 112 -6.50 -11.97 6.82
C GLY A 112 -5.38 -10.94 6.66
N VAL A 113 -5.73 -9.66 6.59
CA VAL A 113 -4.79 -8.55 6.46
C VAL A 113 -3.84 -8.43 7.65
N LYS A 114 -4.22 -8.92 8.84
CA LYS A 114 -3.32 -8.96 10.01
C LYS A 114 -1.99 -9.63 9.71
N LYS A 115 -1.99 -10.64 8.83
CA LYS A 115 -0.78 -11.35 8.40
C LYS A 115 0.15 -10.48 7.55
N ILE A 116 -0.42 -9.60 6.72
CA ILE A 116 0.34 -8.59 5.97
C ILE A 116 0.97 -7.59 6.94
N GLU A 117 0.18 -7.06 7.87
CA GLU A 117 0.66 -6.10 8.88
C GLU A 117 1.78 -6.68 9.74
N GLN A 118 1.68 -7.94 10.12
CA GLN A 118 2.73 -8.65 10.85
C GLN A 118 4.05 -8.70 10.06
N CYS A 119 4.01 -8.91 8.74
CA CYS A 119 5.21 -8.79 7.92
C CYS A 119 5.80 -7.38 7.98
N PHE A 120 5.00 -6.33 7.88
CA PHE A 120 5.50 -4.95 7.91
C PHE A 120 6.16 -4.58 9.26
N VAL A 121 5.54 -4.95 10.38
CA VAL A 121 6.05 -4.65 11.72
C VAL A 121 7.41 -5.32 12.00
N GLU A 122 7.70 -6.48 11.40
CA GLU A 122 9.00 -7.13 11.57
C GLU A 122 10.18 -6.35 10.94
N PHE A 123 9.91 -5.49 9.95
CA PHE A 123 10.96 -4.85 9.15
C PHE A 123 11.05 -3.33 9.30
N ILE A 124 10.03 -2.67 9.87
CA ILE A 124 9.99 -1.24 10.23
C ILE A 124 10.62 -1.02 11.61
#